data_AF-A0A851HRS2-F1
#
_entry.id   AF-A0A851HRS2-F1
#
_cell.length_a   1.000
_cell.length_b   1.000
_cell.length_c   1.000
_cell.angle_alpha   90.00
_cell.angle_beta   90.00
_cell.angle_gamma   90.00
#
_symmetry.space_group_name_H-M   'P 1'
#
loop_
_entity.id
_entity.type
_entity.pdbx_description
1 polymer ?
#
loop_
_entity_poly.entity_id
_entity_poly.type
_entity_poly.pdbx_seq_one_letter_code
_entity_poly.pdbx_strand_id
1 'polypeptide(L)'
;MASTRKKISIAIAGVAALGVIGFLVLTSPWTWSLTHSLPPAASPDSPADLENGRLVFIASDCATCHATTGQDSHEQLGGGKVLDTEFGKFHMPNISPHPEQGIGNWTLEEFDRSLRQGVGPDSILPDGQNLYPSFPYTSYQRMAPEDVRDLYAYMMTLPESDKVVPDHELKFPYTLRRGIGVWRLFFLDGKSPEEIGTDVADLPEGVDRERFERGRYLVEGPAHCVECHSPRTFMGNIPKAKRYSGGPDPEGTGYIPNITPHETGIGYWSAASMANYLHTGVNPIGRESGGDMAEVIVNTSQLPRSDQQAMATYLQHITPVDQPAPGMPEPNYTEEVVMLESAVDNRIPLPTSDPQQIEQGDTAFVAGTKSLYTTPDLEQADTEDGKLLGGAKARVVSREGDTLKLEITGWQPENAPSVIYQAKGQRVIVAALGDKAVAESQRGETEIDTNTDQQWRPVTLQAWSDANDLNLNQEELWSYSKNAYQNSCSSCHSLSDEDHYTANQWVGTLASMKRFTSFNDDEYRLILSYLQNHSKDLGSDSDINQPVVEHASEGVPQ
;
A
#
# COMPACT_ATOMS: atom_id res chain seq x y z
N MET A 1 15.68 18.34 72.96
CA MET A 1 15.14 17.51 71.85
C MET A 1 14.20 18.27 70.90
N ALA A 2 13.24 19.05 71.38
CA ALA A 2 12.29 19.78 70.51
C ALA A 2 12.95 20.83 69.56
N SER A 3 13.93 21.58 70.05
CA SER A 3 14.68 22.57 69.24
C SER A 3 15.49 21.93 68.10
N THR A 4 16.13 20.79 68.35
CA THR A 4 16.90 20.05 67.34
C THR A 4 15.99 19.46 66.26
N ARG A 5 14.83 18.89 66.63
CA ARG A 5 13.84 18.38 65.68
C ARG A 5 13.27 19.50 64.79
N LYS A 6 13.04 20.70 65.35
CA LYS A 6 12.60 21.88 64.60
C LYS A 6 13.66 22.34 63.59
N LYS A 7 14.94 22.40 63.98
CA LYS A 7 16.05 22.75 63.08
C LYS A 7 16.23 21.74 61.94
N ILE A 8 16.14 20.44 62.25
CA ILE A 8 16.22 19.37 61.24
C ILE A 8 15.03 19.45 60.27
N SER A 9 13.81 19.69 60.77
CA SER A 9 12.62 19.80 59.92
C SER A 9 12.70 21.02 58.99
N ILE A 10 13.22 22.16 59.48
CA ILE A 10 13.46 23.35 58.66
C ILE A 10 14.53 23.07 57.61
N ALA A 11 15.61 22.36 57.95
CA ALA A 11 16.65 22.00 56.99
C ALA A 11 16.12 21.05 55.90
N ILE A 12 15.32 20.03 56.27
CA ILE A 12 14.68 19.12 55.31
C ILE A 12 13.72 19.89 54.41
N ALA A 13 12.87 20.76 54.97
CA ALA A 13 11.96 21.58 54.18
C ALA A 13 12.72 22.54 53.24
N GLY A 14 13.85 23.10 53.68
CA GLY A 14 14.72 23.94 52.85
C GLY A 14 15.34 23.17 51.69
N VAL A 15 15.85 21.96 51.93
CA VAL A 15 16.40 21.09 50.87
C VAL A 15 15.29 20.66 49.90
N ALA A 16 14.11 20.30 50.40
CA ALA A 16 12.97 19.95 49.56
C ALA A 16 12.53 21.13 48.69
N ALA A 17 12.44 22.33 49.27
CA ALA A 17 12.09 23.55 48.52
C ALA A 17 13.13 23.88 47.44
N LEU A 18 14.43 23.77 47.76
CA LEU A 18 15.51 23.94 46.78
C LEU A 18 15.44 22.88 45.67
N GLY A 19 15.12 21.63 46.02
CA GLY A 19 14.91 20.56 45.05
C GLY A 19 13.75 20.85 44.10
N VAL A 20 12.61 21.33 44.63
CA VAL A 20 11.45 21.72 43.82
C VAL A 20 11.77 22.91 42.92
N ILE A 21 12.41 23.95 43.44
CA ILE A 21 12.83 25.12 42.65
C ILE A 21 13.81 24.67 41.55
N GLY A 22 14.81 23.86 41.90
CA GLY A 22 15.77 23.31 40.95
C GLY A 22 15.09 22.50 39.85
N PHE A 23 14.11 21.66 40.19
CA PHE A 23 13.31 20.92 39.22
C PHE A 23 12.47 21.84 38.32
N LEU A 24 11.77 22.83 38.88
CA LEU A 24 10.95 23.76 38.11
C LEU A 24 11.77 24.61 37.14
N VAL A 25 12.95 25.07 37.58
CA VAL A 25 13.91 25.77 36.72
C VAL A 25 14.43 24.83 35.66
N LEU A 26 14.99 23.67 36.03
CA LEU A 26 15.57 22.72 35.07
C LEU A 26 14.56 22.29 34.00
N THR A 27 13.30 22.08 34.38
CA THR A 27 12.22 21.66 33.48
C THR A 27 11.47 22.81 32.81
N SER A 28 11.93 24.05 32.99
CA SER A 28 11.37 25.22 32.31
C SER A 28 11.72 25.21 30.82
N PRO A 29 10.78 25.64 29.96
CA PRO A 29 11.10 25.93 28.57
C PRO A 29 12.33 26.80 28.38
N TRP A 30 12.51 27.81 29.23
CA TRP A 30 13.63 28.73 29.15
C TRP A 30 14.99 28.06 29.35
N THR A 31 15.09 27.07 30.24
CA THR A 31 16.37 26.37 30.47
C THR A 31 16.85 25.63 29.24
N TRP A 32 15.93 25.06 28.46
CA TRP A 32 16.27 24.46 27.18
C TRP A 32 16.76 25.53 26.18
N SER A 33 16.03 26.63 26.00
CA SER A 33 16.41 27.70 25.06
C SER A 33 17.72 28.42 25.42
N LEU A 34 18.14 28.40 26.70
CA LEU A 34 19.45 28.92 27.12
C LEU A 34 20.61 27.98 26.79
N THR A 35 20.34 26.67 26.70
CA THR A 35 21.37 25.64 26.51
C THR A 35 21.46 25.17 25.06
N HIS A 36 20.42 25.41 24.26
CA HIS A 36 20.31 25.06 22.85
C HIS A 36 19.93 26.31 22.06
N SER A 37 20.76 26.66 21.07
CA SER A 37 20.53 27.84 20.24
C SER A 37 19.93 27.41 18.90
N LEU A 38 18.66 27.74 18.69
CA LEU A 38 18.04 27.71 17.35
C LEU A 38 18.17 29.08 16.67
N PRO A 39 18.16 29.13 15.33
CA PRO A 39 17.99 30.39 14.61
C PRO A 39 16.74 31.14 15.13
N PRO A 40 16.84 32.47 15.29
CA PRO A 40 15.70 33.27 15.74
C PRO A 40 14.54 33.14 14.75
N ALA A 41 13.31 33.32 15.24
CA ALA A 41 12.13 33.39 14.39
C ALA A 41 12.30 34.49 13.32
N ALA A 42 11.68 34.29 12.16
CA ALA A 42 11.67 35.31 11.13
C ALA A 42 10.97 36.57 11.64
N SER A 43 11.42 37.73 11.14
CA SER A 43 10.78 39.01 11.49
C SER A 43 9.32 39.01 11.01
N PRO A 44 8.36 39.45 11.87
CA PRO A 44 6.96 39.60 11.47
C PRO A 44 6.76 40.71 10.43
N ASP A 45 7.74 41.62 10.27
CA ASP A 45 7.69 42.72 9.29
C ASP A 45 8.15 42.28 7.89
N SER A 46 8.77 41.11 7.78
CA SER A 46 9.16 40.54 6.47
C SER A 46 7.94 39.98 5.74
N PRO A 47 7.79 40.24 4.43
CA PRO A 47 6.66 39.72 3.66
C PRO A 47 6.68 38.19 3.64
N ALA A 48 5.52 37.57 3.88
CA ALA A 48 5.34 36.13 3.79
C ALA A 48 4.95 35.70 2.36
N ASP A 49 5.45 34.53 1.96
CA ASP A 49 5.10 33.86 0.71
C ASP A 49 4.02 32.80 0.99
N LEU A 50 2.77 33.08 0.61
CA LEU A 50 1.65 32.16 0.85
C LEU A 50 1.73 30.88 0.01
N GLU A 51 2.38 30.91 -1.16
CA GLU A 51 2.54 29.71 -1.98
C GLU A 51 3.57 28.77 -1.33
N ASN A 52 4.68 29.33 -0.85
CA ASN A 52 5.63 28.58 -0.03
C ASN A 52 4.95 28.04 1.23
N GLY A 53 4.16 28.88 1.92
CA GLY A 53 3.40 28.49 3.11
C GLY A 53 2.44 27.32 2.87
N ARG A 54 1.77 27.31 1.71
CA ARG A 54 0.93 26.19 1.27
C ARG A 54 1.76 24.91 1.05
N LEU A 55 2.91 25.01 0.38
CA LEU A 55 3.78 23.86 0.16
C LEU A 55 4.34 23.29 1.46
N VAL A 56 4.74 24.16 2.40
CA VAL A 56 5.18 23.75 3.73
C VAL A 56 4.02 23.10 4.51
N PHE A 57 2.81 23.65 4.43
CA PHE A 57 1.62 23.04 5.04
C PHE A 57 1.36 21.62 4.54
N ILE A 58 1.49 21.40 3.23
CA ILE A 58 1.36 20.07 2.62
C ILE A 58 2.49 19.16 3.06
N ALA A 59 3.74 19.63 2.97
CA ALA A 59 4.91 18.84 3.36
C ALA A 59 4.87 18.46 4.85
N SER A 60 4.33 19.33 5.71
CA SER A 60 4.19 19.11 7.15
C SER A 60 3.01 18.22 7.54
N ASP A 61 2.16 17.82 6.59
CA ASP A 61 1.08 16.86 6.84
C ASP A 61 0.10 17.31 7.95
N CYS A 62 -0.09 18.62 8.13
CA CYS A 62 -0.87 19.19 9.24
C CYS A 62 -2.32 18.69 9.25
N ALA A 63 -2.94 18.58 8.06
CA ALA A 63 -4.34 18.21 7.88
C ALA A 63 -4.64 16.77 8.35
N THR A 64 -3.71 15.83 8.16
CA THR A 64 -3.84 14.40 8.54
C THR A 64 -4.16 14.22 10.02
N CYS A 65 -3.69 15.15 10.86
CA CYS A 65 -3.96 15.17 12.30
C CYS A 65 -5.03 16.18 12.71
N HIS A 66 -5.08 17.35 12.07
CA HIS A 66 -5.87 18.48 12.55
C HIS A 66 -7.12 18.82 11.74
N ALA A 67 -7.36 18.17 10.60
CA ALA A 67 -8.62 18.35 9.87
C ALA A 67 -9.82 18.02 10.78
N THR A 68 -10.91 18.74 10.56
CA THR A 68 -12.10 18.60 11.40
C THR A 68 -12.72 17.23 11.21
N THR A 69 -12.70 16.40 12.25
CA THR A 69 -13.30 15.05 12.16
C THR A 69 -14.77 15.09 11.77
N GLY A 70 -15.17 14.19 10.87
CA GLY A 70 -16.53 14.09 10.34
C GLY A 70 -16.85 15.03 9.17
N GLN A 71 -15.84 15.62 8.55
CA GLN A 71 -15.96 16.45 7.34
C GLN A 71 -14.93 16.05 6.28
N ASP A 72 -15.23 16.33 5.02
CA ASP A 72 -14.34 16.04 3.89
C ASP A 72 -13.26 17.13 3.66
N SER A 73 -13.32 18.24 4.40
CA SER A 73 -12.37 19.35 4.23
C SER A 73 -11.06 19.10 4.95
N HIS A 74 -9.95 19.12 4.20
CA HIS A 74 -8.58 19.05 4.74
C HIS A 74 -8.06 20.42 5.19
N GLU A 75 -8.76 21.51 4.87
CA GLU A 75 -8.32 22.88 5.13
C GLU A 75 -8.98 23.48 6.39
N GLN A 76 -10.12 22.94 6.84
CA GLN A 76 -10.71 23.35 8.11
C GLN A 76 -10.08 22.58 9.28
N LEU A 77 -9.13 23.22 9.98
CA LEU A 77 -8.28 22.61 11.02
C LEU A 77 -8.89 22.60 12.43
N GLY A 78 -10.15 22.17 12.57
CA GLY A 78 -10.89 22.14 13.83
C GLY A 78 -10.50 21.01 14.79
N GLY A 79 -9.61 20.10 14.39
CA GLY A 79 -9.08 19.01 15.20
C GLY A 79 -10.10 17.96 15.62
N GLY A 80 -9.75 17.24 16.70
CA GLY A 80 -10.58 16.22 17.33
C GLY A 80 -10.30 14.78 16.87
N LYS A 81 -9.29 14.54 16.02
CA LYS A 81 -8.75 13.18 15.82
C LYS A 81 -8.09 12.73 17.14
N VAL A 82 -8.12 11.44 17.41
CA VAL A 82 -7.65 10.85 18.67
C VAL A 82 -6.58 9.82 18.35
N LEU A 83 -5.39 9.97 18.94
CA LEU A 83 -4.37 8.91 18.95
C LEU A 83 -4.48 8.16 20.26
N ASP A 84 -4.84 6.87 20.19
CA ASP A 84 -4.87 6.00 21.36
C ASP A 84 -3.54 5.27 21.49
N THR A 85 -2.72 5.70 22.43
CA THR A 85 -1.34 5.22 22.60
C THR A 85 -1.17 4.49 23.93
N GLU A 86 -0.02 3.85 24.12
CA GLU A 86 0.34 3.26 25.41
C GLU A 86 0.33 4.29 26.56
N PHE A 87 0.58 5.58 26.26
CA PHE A 87 0.60 6.69 27.21
C PHE A 87 -0.80 7.23 27.58
N GLY A 88 -1.83 6.84 26.83
CA GLY A 88 -3.19 7.36 26.90
C GLY A 88 -3.64 8.01 25.59
N LYS A 89 -4.75 8.74 25.64
CA LYS A 89 -5.36 9.33 24.45
C LYS A 89 -4.92 10.77 24.26
N PHE A 90 -4.33 11.05 23.11
CA PHE A 90 -4.05 12.41 22.67
C PHE A 90 -5.20 12.88 21.78
N HIS A 91 -5.78 14.02 22.14
CA HIS A 91 -6.78 14.71 21.33
C HIS A 91 -6.10 15.82 20.54
N MET A 92 -6.12 15.75 19.20
CA MET A 92 -5.46 16.75 18.36
C MET A 92 -6.21 18.08 18.46
N PRO A 93 -5.55 19.16 18.89
CA PRO A 93 -6.22 20.43 19.14
C PRO A 93 -6.72 21.06 17.83
N ASN A 94 -7.68 21.97 17.99
CA ASN A 94 -8.07 22.89 16.94
C ASN A 94 -6.91 23.88 16.71
N ILE A 95 -6.41 23.95 15.48
CA ILE A 95 -5.32 24.86 15.06
C ILE A 95 -5.79 25.79 13.93
N SER A 96 -7.10 25.96 13.78
CA SER A 96 -7.68 26.91 12.82
C SER A 96 -7.40 28.37 13.24
N PRO A 97 -7.64 29.35 12.36
CA PRO A 97 -7.51 30.78 12.70
C PRO A 97 -8.55 31.31 13.70
N HIS A 98 -9.38 30.45 14.29
CA HIS A 98 -10.35 30.86 15.29
C HIS A 98 -9.64 31.51 16.50
N PRO A 99 -10.09 32.68 16.98
CA PRO A 99 -9.37 33.44 18.01
C PRO A 99 -9.34 32.77 19.39
N GLU A 100 -10.42 32.08 19.79
CA GLU A 100 -10.50 31.44 21.13
C GLU A 100 -10.17 29.94 21.12
N GLN A 101 -10.75 29.17 20.19
CA GLN A 101 -10.57 27.72 20.10
C GLN A 101 -9.34 27.29 19.29
N GLY A 102 -8.78 28.17 18.47
CA GLY A 102 -7.65 27.89 17.57
C GLY A 102 -6.43 28.77 17.86
N ILE A 103 -5.59 28.97 16.84
CA ILE A 103 -4.36 29.76 16.95
C ILE A 103 -4.55 31.24 16.56
N GLY A 104 -5.79 31.71 16.38
CA GLY A 104 -6.06 33.02 15.79
C GLY A 104 -5.47 34.22 16.53
N ASN A 105 -5.27 34.08 17.84
CA ASN A 105 -4.66 35.11 18.70
C ASN A 105 -3.15 34.90 18.93
N TRP A 106 -2.55 33.84 18.40
CA TRP A 106 -1.13 33.57 18.57
C TRP A 106 -0.32 34.52 17.70
N THR A 107 0.79 35.01 18.24
CA THR A 107 1.80 35.70 17.44
C THR A 107 2.64 34.71 16.63
N LEU A 108 3.32 35.19 15.59
CA LEU A 108 4.29 34.38 14.84
C LEU A 108 5.36 33.78 15.76
N GLU A 109 5.85 34.54 16.74
CA GLU A 109 6.86 34.05 17.70
C GLU A 109 6.32 32.91 18.57
N GLU A 110 5.06 32.98 19.00
CA GLU A 110 4.42 31.92 19.78
C GLU A 110 4.17 30.67 18.94
N PHE A 111 3.76 30.84 17.68
CA PHE A 111 3.63 29.74 16.73
C PHE A 111 4.98 29.06 16.45
N ASP A 112 6.00 29.85 16.14
CA ASP A 112 7.35 29.37 15.87
C ASP A 112 7.94 28.61 17.07
N ARG A 113 7.80 29.19 18.27
CA ARG A 113 8.23 28.56 19.51
C ARG A 113 7.46 27.27 19.82
N SER A 114 6.17 27.22 19.49
CA SER A 114 5.39 25.98 19.63
C SER A 114 5.93 24.91 18.68
N LEU A 115 6.07 25.24 17.40
CA LEU A 115 6.45 24.33 16.33
C LEU A 115 7.89 23.82 16.47
N ARG A 116 8.87 24.72 16.64
CA ARG A 116 10.30 24.38 16.67
C ARG A 116 10.85 24.05 18.05
N GLN A 117 10.17 24.46 19.13
CA GLN A 117 10.67 24.24 20.49
C GLN A 117 9.73 23.39 21.35
N GLY A 118 8.48 23.15 20.93
CA GLY A 118 7.51 22.40 21.73
C GLY A 118 7.01 23.19 22.95
N VAL A 119 6.84 24.50 22.81
CA VAL A 119 6.45 25.39 23.92
C VAL A 119 5.23 26.23 23.53
N GLY A 120 4.08 25.89 24.09
CA GLY A 120 2.82 26.61 23.90
C GLY A 120 2.74 27.91 24.72
N PRO A 121 1.89 28.86 24.29
CA PRO A 121 1.70 30.14 24.99
C PRO A 121 0.97 29.98 26.33
N ASP A 122 0.10 28.98 26.48
CA ASP A 122 -0.77 28.81 27.65
C ASP A 122 -0.04 28.22 28.86
N SER A 123 0.30 29.05 29.84
CA SER A 123 0.92 28.57 31.09
C SER A 123 0.61 29.44 32.30
N ILE A 124 0.55 28.80 33.47
CA ILE A 124 0.47 29.49 34.77
C ILE A 124 1.76 30.30 35.04
N LEU A 125 2.88 29.87 34.45
CA LEU A 125 4.17 30.50 34.59
C LEU A 125 4.52 31.25 33.28
N PRO A 126 5.23 32.39 33.35
CA PRO A 126 5.49 33.24 32.19
C PRO A 126 6.45 32.60 31.16
N ASP A 127 7.01 31.43 31.46
CA ASP A 127 7.94 30.69 30.61
C ASP A 127 7.26 29.82 29.54
N GLY A 128 5.91 29.77 29.52
CA GLY A 128 5.14 28.93 28.60
C GLY A 128 4.97 27.48 29.11
N GLN A 129 4.35 26.64 28.29
CA GLN A 129 4.00 25.26 28.65
C GLN A 129 4.66 24.25 27.72
N ASN A 130 5.31 23.24 28.28
CA ASN A 130 5.83 22.13 27.50
C ASN A 130 4.68 21.40 26.79
N LEU A 131 4.76 21.32 25.47
CA LEU A 131 3.87 20.50 24.63
C LEU A 131 4.36 19.04 24.66
N TYR A 132 3.44 18.11 24.47
CA TYR A 132 3.79 16.69 24.39
C TYR A 132 4.49 16.38 23.07
N PRO A 133 5.49 15.47 23.05
CA PRO A 133 6.24 15.11 21.85
C PRO A 133 5.45 14.34 20.80
N SER A 134 4.17 14.03 21.06
CA SER A 134 3.22 13.64 20.02
C SER A 134 3.00 14.75 18.99
N PHE A 135 3.23 16.01 19.36
CA PHE A 135 3.48 17.09 18.41
C PHE A 135 4.94 17.00 17.96
N PRO A 136 5.25 16.76 16.66
CA PRO A 136 6.58 16.35 16.22
C PRO A 136 7.59 17.52 16.13
N TYR A 137 7.66 18.34 17.18
CA TYR A 137 8.63 19.43 17.30
C TYR A 137 10.08 18.94 17.30
N THR A 138 10.34 17.65 17.57
CA THR A 138 11.65 17.01 17.40
C THR A 138 12.10 16.93 15.95
N SER A 139 11.16 16.97 15.01
CA SER A 139 11.40 17.09 13.57
C SER A 139 11.33 18.55 13.14
N TYR A 140 10.24 19.25 13.49
CA TYR A 140 10.04 20.63 13.07
C TYR A 140 11.07 21.64 13.56
N GLN A 141 11.84 21.36 14.62
CA GLN A 141 12.97 22.20 15.02
C GLN A 141 13.98 22.50 13.87
N ARG A 142 13.98 21.67 12.83
CA ARG A 142 14.81 21.78 11.63
C ARG A 142 14.22 22.67 10.53
N MET A 143 13.01 23.16 10.69
CA MET A 143 12.37 24.07 9.73
C MET A 143 13.07 25.42 9.69
N ALA A 144 13.22 25.99 8.49
CA ALA A 144 13.72 27.34 8.32
C ALA A 144 12.75 28.35 8.94
N PRO A 145 13.22 29.38 9.66
CA PRO A 145 12.34 30.39 10.25
C PRO A 145 11.42 31.08 9.24
N GLU A 146 11.88 31.23 7.99
CA GLU A 146 11.11 31.80 6.88
C GLU A 146 9.95 30.88 6.46
N ASP A 147 10.18 29.56 6.40
CA ASP A 147 9.14 28.57 6.09
C ASP A 147 8.09 28.51 7.20
N VAL A 148 8.50 28.69 8.46
CA VAL A 148 7.56 28.78 9.60
C VAL A 148 6.70 30.04 9.51
N ARG A 149 7.27 31.18 9.12
CA ARG A 149 6.51 32.42 8.86
C ARG A 149 5.49 32.23 7.74
N ASP A 150 5.93 31.66 6.64
CA ASP A 150 5.11 31.45 5.45
C ASP A 150 3.97 30.45 5.76
N LEU A 151 4.28 29.37 6.47
CA LEU A 151 3.29 28.42 6.99
C LEU A 151 2.26 29.11 7.89
N TYR A 152 2.71 29.88 8.88
CA TYR A 152 1.80 30.62 9.77
C TYR A 152 0.89 31.57 8.99
N ALA A 153 1.46 32.36 8.07
CA ALA A 153 0.69 33.28 7.24
C ALA A 153 -0.35 32.54 6.38
N TYR A 154 0.02 31.42 5.76
CA TYR A 154 -0.92 30.58 5.01
C TYR A 154 -2.02 30.00 5.90
N MET A 155 -1.67 29.42 7.05
CA MET A 155 -2.65 28.87 7.99
C MET A 155 -3.68 29.91 8.44
N MET A 156 -3.27 31.15 8.65
CA MET A 156 -4.15 32.27 9.00
C MET A 156 -5.13 32.68 7.89
N THR A 157 -4.98 32.16 6.66
CA THR A 157 -5.95 32.33 5.57
C THR A 157 -7.01 31.23 5.49
N LEU A 158 -6.81 30.12 6.22
CA LEU A 158 -7.70 28.95 6.17
C LEU A 158 -9.04 29.21 6.90
N PRO A 159 -10.08 28.41 6.63
CA PRO A 159 -11.35 28.52 7.33
C PRO A 159 -11.21 28.33 8.85
N GLU A 160 -11.86 29.21 9.61
CA GLU A 160 -11.97 29.06 11.06
C GLU A 160 -12.88 27.88 11.45
N SER A 161 -12.70 27.38 12.67
CA SER A 161 -13.57 26.40 13.30
C SER A 161 -13.77 26.73 14.77
N ASP A 162 -15.02 26.77 15.22
CA ASP A 162 -15.40 26.97 16.63
C ASP A 162 -15.45 25.67 17.44
N LYS A 163 -14.98 24.56 16.85
CA LYS A 163 -14.98 23.24 17.50
C LYS A 163 -14.10 23.25 18.74
N VAL A 164 -14.70 22.87 19.86
CA VAL A 164 -14.02 22.66 21.13
C VAL A 164 -13.51 21.23 21.19
N VAL A 165 -12.20 21.07 21.37
CA VAL A 165 -11.55 19.76 21.54
C VAL A 165 -11.24 19.54 23.03
N PRO A 166 -11.57 18.37 23.62
CA PRO A 166 -11.24 18.08 25.01
C PRO A 166 -9.72 17.95 25.24
N ASP A 167 -9.30 18.11 26.49
CA ASP A 167 -7.93 17.84 26.92
C ASP A 167 -7.54 16.37 26.75
N HIS A 168 -6.23 16.09 26.68
CA HIS A 168 -5.70 14.74 26.61
C HIS A 168 -6.07 13.85 27.81
N GLU A 169 -6.43 12.59 27.56
CA GLU A 169 -6.71 11.59 28.59
C GLU A 169 -5.47 10.71 28.82
N LEU A 170 -4.47 11.26 29.50
CA LEU A 170 -3.18 10.58 29.72
C LEU A 170 -3.14 9.82 31.05
N LYS A 171 -2.36 8.73 31.08
CA LYS A 171 -2.10 7.96 32.29
C LYS A 171 -1.10 8.70 33.19
N PHE A 172 -1.24 8.60 34.51
CA PHE A 172 -0.18 9.06 35.42
C PHE A 172 1.10 8.22 35.20
N PRO A 173 2.30 8.83 35.15
CA PRO A 173 2.65 10.22 35.47
C PRO A 173 2.66 11.20 34.29
N TYR A 174 2.24 10.80 33.09
CA TYR A 174 2.32 11.60 31.86
C TYR A 174 1.42 12.85 31.88
N THR A 175 0.45 12.94 32.79
CA THR A 175 -0.35 14.14 33.04
C THR A 175 0.48 15.32 33.60
N LEU A 176 1.67 15.07 34.15
CA LEU A 176 2.55 16.12 34.68
C LEU A 176 3.41 16.76 33.58
N ARG A 177 2.92 17.83 32.96
CA ARG A 177 3.62 18.53 31.85
C ARG A 177 5.05 18.99 32.17
N ARG A 178 5.40 19.28 33.43
CA ARG A 178 6.80 19.61 33.81
C ARG A 178 7.74 18.41 33.64
N GLY A 179 7.25 17.17 33.70
CA GLY A 179 8.04 15.98 33.37
C GLY A 179 8.57 16.00 31.93
N ILE A 180 7.82 16.60 30.99
CA ILE A 180 8.24 16.77 29.60
C ILE A 180 9.46 17.70 29.48
N GLY A 181 9.66 18.63 30.41
CA GLY A 181 10.87 19.46 30.42
C GLY A 181 12.14 18.63 30.60
N VAL A 182 12.10 17.57 31.43
CA VAL A 182 13.21 16.60 31.54
C VAL A 182 13.41 15.88 30.22
N TRP A 183 12.31 15.40 29.61
CA TRP A 183 12.36 14.72 28.33
C TRP A 183 13.02 15.59 27.24
N ARG A 184 12.61 16.87 27.14
CA ARG A 184 13.16 17.83 26.18
C ARG A 184 14.67 18.03 26.35
N LEU A 185 15.18 18.13 27.58
CA LEU A 185 16.61 18.26 27.83
C LEU A 185 17.45 17.07 27.32
N PHE A 186 16.87 15.87 27.27
CA PHE A 186 17.59 14.68 26.79
C PHE A 186 17.40 14.40 25.30
N PHE A 187 16.25 14.78 24.72
CA PHE A 187 15.83 14.29 23.41
C PHE A 187 15.51 15.37 22.38
N LEU A 188 15.38 16.65 22.78
CA LEU A 188 15.29 17.78 21.86
C LEU A 188 16.68 18.41 21.73
N ASP A 189 17.37 18.15 20.63
CA ASP A 189 18.81 18.42 20.47
C ASP A 189 19.15 19.77 19.84
N GLY A 190 18.16 20.52 19.34
CA GLY A 190 18.37 21.84 18.74
C GLY A 190 19.21 21.81 17.47
N LYS A 191 19.40 20.64 16.86
CA LYS A 191 20.28 20.47 15.71
C LYS A 191 19.59 20.91 14.42
N SER A 192 20.36 21.59 13.58
CA SER A 192 19.99 21.90 12.21
C SER A 192 19.89 20.62 11.34
N PRO A 193 19.18 20.65 10.19
CA PRO A 193 19.18 19.54 9.24
C PRO A 193 20.59 19.06 8.91
N GLU A 194 21.56 19.97 8.83
CA GLU A 194 22.91 19.70 8.36
C GLU A 194 23.72 18.82 9.31
N GLU A 195 23.34 18.79 10.58
CA GLU A 195 24.01 18.07 11.67
C GLU A 195 23.45 16.67 11.93
N ILE A 196 22.48 16.22 11.12
CA ILE A 196 21.81 14.93 11.22
C ILE A 196 21.87 14.18 9.89
N GLY A 197 21.89 12.84 9.99
CA GLY A 197 21.94 11.96 8.85
C GLY A 197 23.34 11.78 8.31
N THR A 198 23.42 11.39 7.05
CA THR A 198 24.68 11.19 6.33
C THR A 198 25.32 12.53 6.00
N ASP A 199 26.62 12.67 6.27
CA ASP A 199 27.37 13.85 5.89
C ASP A 199 27.43 13.94 4.36
N VAL A 200 27.15 15.12 3.81
CA VAL A 200 27.24 15.38 2.38
C VAL A 200 28.65 15.10 1.84
N ALA A 201 29.69 15.22 2.66
CA ALA A 201 31.05 14.84 2.32
C ALA A 201 31.21 13.34 2.00
N ASP A 202 30.38 12.48 2.60
CA ASP A 202 30.43 11.02 2.44
C ASP A 202 29.61 10.51 1.25
N LEU A 203 28.92 11.40 0.52
CA LEU A 203 28.11 11.00 -0.64
C LEU A 203 28.98 10.52 -1.82
N PRO A 204 28.56 9.43 -2.51
CA PRO A 204 29.22 8.97 -3.72
C PRO A 204 29.31 10.03 -4.82
N GLU A 205 30.31 9.89 -5.69
CA GLU A 205 30.43 10.73 -6.89
C GLU A 205 29.22 10.54 -7.81
N GLY A 206 28.62 11.64 -8.27
CA GLY A 206 27.43 11.64 -9.13
C GLY A 206 26.10 11.86 -8.39
N VAL A 207 26.10 11.88 -7.06
CA VAL A 207 24.92 12.29 -6.29
C VAL A 207 24.82 13.82 -6.28
N ASP A 208 23.65 14.33 -6.66
CA ASP A 208 23.33 15.76 -6.62
C ASP A 208 23.23 16.22 -5.16
N ARG A 209 24.22 16.99 -4.72
CA ARG A 209 24.37 17.46 -3.33
C ARG A 209 23.25 18.42 -2.93
N GLU A 210 22.83 19.31 -3.83
CA GLU A 210 21.76 20.28 -3.54
C GLU A 210 20.42 19.57 -3.39
N ARG A 211 20.15 18.61 -4.28
CA ARG A 211 18.97 17.75 -4.17
C ARG A 211 18.97 16.91 -2.90
N PHE A 212 20.12 16.35 -2.51
CA PHE A 212 20.25 15.61 -1.26
C PHE A 212 19.93 16.52 -0.06
N GLU A 213 20.45 17.74 -0.04
CA GLU A 213 20.20 18.72 1.03
C GLU A 213 18.74 19.12 1.13
N ARG A 214 18.09 19.39 -0.01
CA ARG A 214 16.65 19.64 -0.06
C ARG A 214 15.86 18.45 0.48
N GLY A 215 16.27 17.23 0.12
CA GLY A 215 15.66 16.00 0.60
C GLY A 215 15.83 15.81 2.10
N ARG A 216 17.04 16.07 2.60
CA ARG A 216 17.37 16.05 4.02
C ARG A 216 16.48 17.01 4.79
N TYR A 217 16.38 18.26 4.35
CA TYR A 217 15.50 19.25 4.96
C TYR A 217 14.05 18.75 5.05
N LEU A 218 13.48 18.29 3.93
CA LEU A 218 12.10 17.83 3.86
C LEU A 218 11.85 16.62 4.77
N VAL A 219 12.68 15.59 4.69
CA VAL A 219 12.47 14.32 5.42
C VAL A 219 12.74 14.46 6.92
N GLU A 220 13.77 15.22 7.30
CA GLU A 220 14.16 15.41 8.71
C GLU A 220 13.37 16.50 9.44
N GLY A 221 12.79 17.43 8.69
CA GLY A 221 12.07 18.60 9.18
C GLY A 221 10.56 18.50 8.90
N PRO A 222 10.03 19.23 7.89
CA PRO A 222 8.60 19.29 7.61
C PRO A 222 7.91 17.92 7.50
N ALA A 223 8.40 16.99 6.68
CA ALA A 223 7.71 15.72 6.42
C ALA A 223 7.88 14.67 7.53
N HIS A 224 8.74 14.94 8.52
CA HIS A 224 8.88 14.19 9.78
C HIS A 224 8.85 12.66 9.65
N CYS A 225 9.34 12.09 8.54
CA CYS A 225 9.10 10.69 8.18
C CYS A 225 9.64 9.72 9.25
N VAL A 226 10.67 10.17 9.99
CA VAL A 226 11.28 9.44 11.09
C VAL A 226 10.30 9.14 12.22
N GLU A 227 9.27 9.98 12.42
CA GLU A 227 8.35 9.88 13.54
C GLU A 227 7.46 8.63 13.43
N CYS A 228 7.09 8.24 12.21
CA CYS A 228 6.37 7.00 11.91
C CYS A 228 7.33 5.85 11.62
N HIS A 229 8.34 6.06 10.79
CA HIS A 229 9.22 4.99 10.32
C HIS A 229 10.33 4.58 11.31
N SER A 230 10.18 4.83 12.60
CA SER A 230 11.17 4.41 13.61
C SER A 230 10.49 3.81 14.83
N PRO A 231 11.13 2.84 15.51
CA PRO A 231 10.60 2.33 16.76
C PRO A 231 10.75 3.38 17.87
N ARG A 232 9.96 3.24 18.92
CA ARG A 232 10.01 4.09 20.12
C ARG A 232 10.54 3.29 21.31
N THR A 233 11.31 3.94 22.18
CA THR A 233 11.63 3.36 23.50
C THR A 233 10.43 3.51 24.45
N PHE A 234 10.53 2.95 25.66
CA PHE A 234 9.55 3.19 26.72
C PHE A 234 9.37 4.68 27.12
N MET A 235 10.34 5.55 26.79
CA MET A 235 10.27 6.99 27.01
C MET A 235 9.62 7.74 25.82
N GLY A 236 9.20 7.04 24.76
CA GLY A 236 8.62 7.64 23.56
C GLY A 236 9.63 8.34 22.64
N ASN A 237 10.94 8.24 22.93
CA ASN A 237 11.98 8.79 22.05
C ASN A 237 12.40 7.78 20.96
N ILE A 238 12.90 8.30 19.85
CA ILE A 238 13.47 7.48 18.76
C ILE A 238 14.92 7.10 19.11
N PRO A 239 15.29 5.81 19.13
CA PRO A 239 16.68 5.40 19.27
C PRO A 239 17.48 5.83 18.04
N LYS A 240 18.59 6.56 18.22
CA LYS A 240 19.41 7.09 17.11
C LYS A 240 19.84 6.02 16.09
N ALA A 241 20.20 4.82 16.56
CA ALA A 241 20.65 3.71 15.72
C ALA A 241 19.51 2.96 14.99
N LYS A 242 18.25 3.28 15.27
CA LYS A 242 17.06 2.66 14.69
C LYS A 242 16.17 3.65 13.94
N ARG A 243 16.70 4.82 13.62
CA ARG A 243 15.99 5.80 12.80
C ARG A 243 15.64 5.17 11.45
N TYR A 244 14.41 5.35 10.99
CA TYR A 244 13.89 4.87 9.71
C TYR A 244 13.77 3.34 9.57
N SER A 245 14.10 2.56 10.61
CA SER A 245 14.13 1.10 10.54
C SER A 245 12.76 0.43 10.58
N GLY A 246 11.66 1.19 10.64
CA GLY A 246 10.33 0.66 10.88
C GLY A 246 10.13 0.21 12.34
N GLY A 247 8.90 -0.14 12.67
CA GLY A 247 8.52 -0.49 14.04
C GLY A 247 7.02 -0.75 14.19
N PRO A 248 6.59 -1.23 15.36
CA PRO A 248 5.16 -1.32 15.66
C PRO A 248 4.54 0.08 15.57
N ASP A 249 3.35 0.12 14.98
CA ASP A 249 2.53 1.32 14.96
C ASP A 249 2.26 1.77 16.41
N PRO A 250 2.50 3.05 16.76
CA PRO A 250 2.22 3.58 18.10
C PRO A 250 0.78 3.37 18.60
N GLU A 251 -0.19 3.22 17.70
CA GLU A 251 -1.59 2.93 18.03
C GLU A 251 -1.87 1.42 18.18
N GLY A 252 -0.87 0.57 17.92
CA GLY A 252 -0.95 -0.89 18.05
C GLY A 252 -1.72 -1.58 16.92
N THR A 253 -2.05 -0.85 15.85
CA THR A 253 -2.87 -1.32 14.73
C THR A 253 -2.09 -2.06 13.65
N GLY A 254 -0.76 -1.99 13.66
CA GLY A 254 0.05 -2.64 12.64
C GLY A 254 1.55 -2.46 12.80
N TYR A 255 2.24 -2.50 11.67
CA TYR A 255 3.69 -2.35 11.61
C TYR A 255 4.06 -1.38 10.48
N ILE A 256 4.84 -0.36 10.82
CA ILE A 256 5.33 0.65 9.88
C ILE A 256 6.65 0.14 9.29
N PRO A 257 6.82 0.11 7.95
CA PRO A 257 7.94 -0.55 7.31
C PRO A 257 9.27 0.19 7.48
N ASN A 258 10.37 -0.55 7.34
CA ASN A 258 11.72 -0.03 7.23
C ASN A 258 11.91 0.73 5.90
N ILE A 259 12.32 2.00 5.97
CA ILE A 259 12.60 2.84 4.79
C ILE A 259 14.07 3.24 4.69
N THR A 260 14.96 2.50 5.35
CA THR A 260 16.40 2.61 5.09
C THR A 260 16.78 1.88 3.80
N PRO A 261 17.90 2.23 3.15
CA PRO A 261 18.39 1.56 1.94
C PRO A 261 19.03 0.19 2.24
N HIS A 262 18.52 -0.52 3.26
CA HIS A 262 18.84 -1.90 3.57
C HIS A 262 17.90 -2.85 2.80
N GLU A 263 18.31 -4.10 2.56
CA GLU A 263 17.47 -5.07 1.84
C GLU A 263 16.20 -5.49 2.60
N THR A 264 16.21 -5.37 3.93
CA THR A 264 15.00 -5.51 4.77
C THR A 264 14.11 -4.27 4.77
N GLY A 265 14.51 -3.21 4.05
CA GLY A 265 13.74 -1.98 3.81
C GLY A 265 13.57 -1.68 2.33
N ILE A 266 13.97 -0.48 1.90
CA ILE A 266 13.80 0.02 0.52
C ILE A 266 15.05 -0.18 -0.35
N GLY A 267 15.99 -1.05 0.03
CA GLY A 267 17.26 -1.26 -0.67
C GLY A 267 17.14 -1.64 -2.15
N TYR A 268 16.01 -2.23 -2.56
CA TYR A 268 15.73 -2.57 -3.96
C TYR A 268 15.04 -1.46 -4.76
N TRP A 269 14.65 -0.36 -4.11
CA TRP A 269 13.95 0.75 -4.77
C TRP A 269 14.96 1.74 -5.34
N SER A 270 14.75 2.15 -6.60
CA SER A 270 15.47 3.29 -7.17
C SER A 270 14.90 4.62 -6.62
N ALA A 271 15.68 5.71 -6.64
CA ALA A 271 15.16 7.04 -6.29
C ALA A 271 13.97 7.44 -7.17
N ALA A 272 13.96 7.04 -8.44
CA ALA A 272 12.83 7.26 -9.34
C ALA A 272 11.58 6.49 -8.88
N SER A 273 11.76 5.25 -8.44
CA SER A 273 10.69 4.41 -7.88
C SER A 273 10.11 5.00 -6.60
N MET A 274 10.94 5.49 -5.68
CA MET A 274 10.50 6.19 -4.48
C MET A 274 9.76 7.48 -4.80
N ALA A 275 10.31 8.31 -5.70
CA ALA A 275 9.66 9.55 -6.10
C ALA A 275 8.31 9.29 -6.80
N ASN A 276 8.19 8.19 -7.56
CA ASN A 276 6.92 7.77 -8.12
C ASN A 276 5.95 7.30 -7.03
N TYR A 277 6.40 6.50 -6.06
CA TYR A 277 5.57 6.08 -4.94
C TYR A 277 5.03 7.29 -4.16
N LEU A 278 5.87 8.29 -3.85
CA LEU A 278 5.44 9.54 -3.20
C LEU A 278 4.49 10.39 -4.06
N HIS A 279 4.29 10.05 -5.32
CA HIS A 279 3.36 10.74 -6.23
C HIS A 279 2.07 9.96 -6.49
N THR A 280 2.17 8.63 -6.61
CA THR A 280 1.04 7.78 -7.03
C THR A 280 0.50 6.90 -5.91
N GLY A 281 1.27 6.71 -4.83
CA GLY A 281 1.00 5.70 -3.80
C GLY A 281 1.22 4.27 -4.25
N VAL A 282 1.72 4.03 -5.47
CA VAL A 282 1.93 2.67 -6.01
C VAL A 282 3.41 2.33 -5.99
N ASN A 283 3.75 1.24 -5.29
CA ASN A 283 5.13 0.82 -5.14
C ASN A 283 5.64 0.06 -6.39
N PRO A 284 6.94 -0.29 -6.47
CA PRO A 284 7.51 -0.95 -7.66
C PRO A 284 6.91 -2.31 -8.03
N ILE A 285 6.21 -2.95 -7.10
CA ILE A 285 5.54 -4.24 -7.34
C ILE A 285 4.02 -4.07 -7.52
N GLY A 286 3.56 -2.85 -7.83
CA GLY A 286 2.15 -2.57 -8.15
C GLY A 286 1.21 -2.51 -6.95
N ARG A 287 1.72 -2.49 -5.71
CA ARG A 287 0.87 -2.40 -4.52
C ARG A 287 0.64 -0.95 -4.13
N GLU A 288 -0.63 -0.60 -3.92
CA GLU A 288 -1.06 0.69 -3.40
C GLU A 288 -0.74 0.86 -1.91
N SER A 289 -0.49 2.09 -1.49
CA SER A 289 -0.35 2.50 -0.10
C SER A 289 -1.69 2.34 0.63
N GLY A 290 -1.67 1.78 1.84
CA GLY A 290 -2.83 1.69 2.73
C GLY A 290 -2.58 2.36 4.08
N GLY A 291 -3.62 2.44 4.90
CA GLY A 291 -3.57 3.05 6.24
C GLY A 291 -3.13 4.52 6.20
N ASP A 292 -2.44 4.98 7.25
CA ASP A 292 -1.99 6.36 7.38
C ASP A 292 -1.07 6.81 6.23
N MET A 293 -0.30 5.88 5.66
CA MET A 293 0.57 6.21 4.52
C MET A 293 -0.25 6.67 3.30
N ALA A 294 -1.48 6.18 3.11
CA ALA A 294 -2.34 6.66 2.03
C ALA A 294 -2.72 8.13 2.21
N GLU A 295 -2.97 8.58 3.45
CA GLU A 295 -3.21 10.00 3.78
C GLU A 295 -1.96 10.85 3.49
N VAL A 296 -0.77 10.35 3.86
CA VAL A 296 0.51 10.99 3.54
C VAL A 296 0.75 11.09 2.02
N ILE A 297 0.33 10.09 1.24
CA ILE A 297 0.42 10.13 -0.23
C ILE A 297 -0.46 11.23 -0.83
N VAL A 298 -1.65 11.48 -0.27
CA VAL A 298 -2.50 12.61 -0.72
C VAL A 298 -1.76 13.94 -0.62
N ASN A 299 -0.95 14.13 0.41
CA ASN A 299 -0.16 15.35 0.58
C ASN A 299 1.12 15.33 -0.27
N THR A 300 1.92 14.27 -0.18
CA THR A 300 3.19 14.20 -0.92
C THR A 300 2.98 14.25 -2.44
N SER A 301 1.87 13.72 -2.97
CA SER A 301 1.51 13.78 -4.40
C SER A 301 1.29 15.19 -4.94
N GLN A 302 0.94 16.15 -4.08
CA GLN A 302 0.75 17.56 -4.42
C GLN A 302 2.05 18.38 -4.38
N LEU A 303 3.13 17.83 -3.80
CA LEU A 303 4.43 18.50 -3.80
C LEU A 303 5.02 18.55 -5.22
N PRO A 304 5.89 19.54 -5.51
CA PRO A 304 6.66 19.55 -6.74
C PRO A 304 7.41 18.24 -6.94
N ARG A 305 7.46 17.73 -8.18
CA ARG A 305 8.22 16.52 -8.52
C ARG A 305 9.70 16.60 -8.07
N SER A 306 10.27 17.81 -8.05
CA SER A 306 11.63 18.05 -7.55
C SER A 306 11.78 17.73 -6.07
N ASP A 307 10.77 18.00 -5.25
CA ASP A 307 10.80 17.74 -3.80
C ASP A 307 10.63 16.24 -3.51
N GLN A 308 9.73 15.55 -4.21
CA GLN A 308 9.62 14.09 -4.13
C GLN A 308 10.93 13.39 -4.54
N GLN A 309 11.58 13.89 -5.60
CA GLN A 309 12.91 13.42 -6.03
C GLN A 309 13.99 13.73 -5.00
N ALA A 310 13.93 14.89 -4.35
CA ALA A 310 14.84 15.26 -3.27
C ALA A 310 14.71 14.32 -2.08
N MET A 311 13.49 14.10 -1.58
CA MET A 311 13.19 13.16 -0.50
C MET A 311 13.70 11.75 -0.83
N ALA A 312 13.43 11.26 -2.05
CA ALA A 312 13.92 9.97 -2.52
C ALA A 312 15.46 9.89 -2.58
N THR A 313 16.12 10.97 -3.00
CA THR A 313 17.58 11.04 -3.06
C THR A 313 18.20 10.96 -1.67
N TYR A 314 17.60 11.65 -0.69
CA TYR A 314 18.04 11.57 0.71
C TYR A 314 17.86 10.16 1.29
N LEU A 315 16.66 9.57 1.15
CA LEU A 315 16.36 8.23 1.68
C LEU A 315 17.23 7.11 1.08
N GLN A 316 17.74 7.27 -0.14
CA GLN A 316 18.71 6.31 -0.71
C GLN A 316 20.07 6.32 -0.02
N HIS A 317 20.39 7.39 0.71
CA HIS A 317 21.72 7.63 1.25
C HIS A 317 21.74 7.81 2.76
N ILE A 318 20.63 7.58 3.46
CA ILE A 318 20.64 7.45 4.93
C ILE A 318 21.31 6.14 5.37
N THR A 319 21.69 6.06 6.64
CA THR A 319 22.31 4.85 7.20
C THR A 319 21.37 3.63 7.05
N PRO A 320 21.79 2.53 6.38
CA PRO A 320 21.05 1.29 6.33
C PRO A 320 20.88 0.68 7.73
N VAL A 321 19.69 0.18 8.05
CA VAL A 321 19.44 -0.54 9.30
C VAL A 321 18.80 -1.88 8.98
N ASP A 322 19.42 -2.96 9.45
CA ASP A 322 18.83 -4.29 9.37
C ASP A 322 17.72 -4.45 10.42
N GLN A 323 16.49 -4.56 9.93
CA GLN A 323 15.27 -4.71 10.73
C GLN A 323 14.16 -5.30 9.85
N PRO A 324 14.06 -6.64 9.73
CA PRO A 324 12.96 -7.27 9.02
C PRO A 324 11.63 -7.04 9.74
N ALA A 325 10.58 -6.84 8.95
CA ALA A 325 9.22 -6.75 9.47
C ALA A 325 8.75 -8.11 10.04
N PRO A 326 7.81 -8.12 11.00
CA PRO A 326 7.25 -9.35 11.55
C PRO A 326 6.75 -10.29 10.46
N GLY A 327 7.17 -11.56 10.50
CA GLY A 327 6.78 -12.58 9.53
C GLY A 327 7.56 -12.57 8.21
N MET A 328 8.46 -11.61 7.99
CA MET A 328 9.39 -11.65 6.87
C MET A 328 10.60 -12.52 7.21
N PRO A 329 11.10 -13.34 6.27
CA PRO A 329 12.31 -14.12 6.50
C PRO A 329 13.52 -13.20 6.64
N GLU A 330 14.47 -13.60 7.48
CA GLU A 330 15.80 -12.97 7.54
C GLU A 330 16.51 -13.17 6.19
N PRO A 331 17.21 -12.14 5.67
CA PRO A 331 18.03 -12.31 4.48
C PRO A 331 19.08 -13.40 4.69
N ASN A 332 19.24 -14.27 3.69
CA ASN A 332 20.23 -15.33 3.74
C ASN A 332 21.60 -14.80 3.28
N TYR A 333 22.46 -14.46 4.23
CA TYR A 333 23.84 -14.04 3.99
C TYR A 333 24.84 -15.21 3.90
N THR A 334 24.37 -16.45 3.95
CA THR A 334 25.23 -17.64 3.88
C THR A 334 25.45 -18.07 2.44
N GLU A 335 26.51 -18.82 2.20
CA GLU A 335 26.78 -19.43 0.88
C GLU A 335 25.85 -20.62 0.58
N GLU A 336 25.09 -21.10 1.59
CA GLU A 336 24.19 -22.23 1.45
C GLU A 336 22.78 -21.76 1.07
N VAL A 337 22.13 -22.47 0.14
CA VAL A 337 20.73 -22.20 -0.20
C VAL A 337 19.83 -22.68 0.93
N VAL A 338 19.30 -21.73 1.70
CA VAL A 338 18.31 -22.01 2.74
C VAL A 338 16.92 -22.02 2.09
N MET A 339 16.31 -23.21 2.03
CA MET A 339 14.91 -23.34 1.65
C MET A 339 14.04 -23.01 2.87
N LEU A 340 13.03 -22.15 2.70
CA LEU A 340 12.06 -21.88 3.76
C LEU A 340 11.33 -23.18 4.13
N GLU A 341 11.24 -23.50 5.43
CA GLU A 341 10.58 -24.71 5.93
C GLU A 341 9.10 -24.80 5.54
N SER A 342 8.49 -23.64 5.30
CA SER A 342 7.14 -23.50 4.75
C SER A 342 7.21 -22.47 3.64
N ALA A 343 6.93 -22.90 2.40
CA ALA A 343 6.62 -21.95 1.35
C ALA A 343 5.35 -21.20 1.81
N VAL A 344 5.45 -19.88 1.95
CA VAL A 344 4.25 -19.06 2.16
C VAL A 344 3.49 -19.10 0.83
N ASP A 345 2.49 -19.97 0.75
CA ASP A 345 1.61 -20.04 -0.40
C ASP A 345 0.62 -18.87 -0.34
N ASN A 346 1.09 -17.69 -0.71
CA ASN A 346 0.27 -16.50 -0.88
C ASN A 346 -0.51 -16.50 -2.22
N ARG A 347 -0.63 -17.65 -2.89
CA ARG A 347 -1.41 -17.73 -4.13
C ARG A 347 -2.87 -17.51 -3.81
N ILE A 348 -3.51 -16.68 -4.61
CA ILE A 348 -4.94 -16.50 -4.55
C ILE A 348 -5.56 -17.80 -5.09
N PRO A 349 -6.37 -18.53 -4.30
CA PRO A 349 -6.99 -19.76 -4.78
C PRO A 349 -7.83 -19.48 -6.02
N LEU A 350 -7.89 -20.46 -6.92
CA LEU A 350 -8.75 -20.38 -8.10
C LEU A 350 -10.20 -20.18 -7.66
N PRO A 351 -10.97 -19.27 -8.28
CA PRO A 351 -12.35 -19.03 -7.87
C PRO A 351 -13.21 -20.21 -8.35
N THR A 352 -13.63 -21.06 -7.43
CA THR A 352 -14.49 -22.23 -7.69
C THR A 352 -15.82 -22.07 -6.96
N SER A 353 -16.89 -22.56 -7.58
CA SER A 353 -18.18 -22.73 -6.91
C SER A 353 -18.13 -23.97 -6.02
N ASP A 354 -19.01 -24.01 -5.00
CA ASP A 354 -19.21 -25.23 -4.22
C ASP A 354 -19.69 -26.35 -5.16
N PRO A 355 -18.98 -27.49 -5.26
CA PRO A 355 -19.36 -28.60 -6.12
C PRO A 355 -20.80 -29.10 -5.91
N GLN A 356 -21.39 -28.89 -4.73
CA GLN A 356 -22.77 -29.29 -4.42
C GLN A 356 -23.82 -28.36 -5.05
N GLN A 357 -23.45 -27.15 -5.44
CA GLN A 357 -24.34 -26.17 -6.07
C GLN A 357 -24.48 -26.37 -7.57
N ILE A 358 -23.64 -27.21 -8.18
CA ILE A 358 -23.64 -27.44 -9.62
C ILE A 358 -24.70 -28.51 -9.97
N GLU A 359 -25.76 -28.08 -10.64
CA GLU A 359 -26.93 -28.89 -10.96
C GLU A 359 -27.02 -29.20 -12.46
N GLN A 360 -27.90 -30.16 -12.80
CA GLN A 360 -28.21 -30.46 -14.18
C GLN A 360 -28.84 -29.26 -14.88
N GLY A 361 -28.32 -28.92 -16.05
CA GLY A 361 -28.78 -27.78 -16.85
C GLY A 361 -27.89 -26.53 -16.70
N ASP A 362 -27.03 -26.49 -15.68
CA ASP A 362 -26.13 -25.37 -15.47
C ASP A 362 -25.08 -25.25 -16.58
N THR A 363 -24.62 -24.01 -16.76
CA THR A 363 -23.42 -23.71 -17.52
C THR A 363 -22.29 -23.50 -16.53
N ALA A 364 -21.28 -24.36 -16.59
CA ALA A 364 -20.10 -24.30 -15.75
C ALA A 364 -18.87 -23.89 -16.57
N PHE A 365 -17.98 -23.16 -15.93
CA PHE A 365 -16.71 -22.71 -16.48
C PHE A 365 -15.57 -23.35 -15.71
N VAL A 366 -14.56 -23.85 -16.42
CA VAL A 366 -13.45 -24.56 -15.80
C VAL A 366 -12.49 -23.58 -15.15
N ALA A 367 -12.29 -23.69 -13.84
CA ALA A 367 -11.31 -22.90 -13.10
C ALA A 367 -9.92 -23.54 -13.19
N GLY A 368 -9.80 -24.83 -12.85
CA GLY A 368 -8.57 -25.61 -12.93
C GLY A 368 -8.70 -26.74 -13.97
N THR A 369 -7.61 -27.14 -14.61
CA THR A 369 -7.63 -28.18 -15.65
C THR A 369 -8.20 -29.49 -15.11
N LYS A 370 -9.23 -30.03 -15.77
CA LYS A 370 -9.96 -31.24 -15.34
C LYS A 370 -9.68 -32.41 -16.25
N SER A 371 -9.65 -33.62 -15.71
CA SER A 371 -9.62 -34.85 -16.49
C SER A 371 -11.01 -35.17 -17.06
N LEU A 372 -11.05 -35.67 -18.29
CA LEU A 372 -12.25 -36.14 -18.97
C LEU A 372 -12.23 -37.66 -19.10
N TYR A 373 -13.40 -38.27 -18.96
CA TYR A 373 -13.57 -39.72 -19.02
C TYR A 373 -14.78 -40.08 -19.88
N THR A 374 -14.72 -41.20 -20.59
CA THR A 374 -15.89 -41.70 -21.33
C THR A 374 -16.85 -42.54 -20.46
N THR A 375 -16.48 -42.78 -19.20
CA THR A 375 -17.25 -43.55 -18.21
C THR A 375 -17.57 -42.70 -16.97
N PRO A 376 -18.76 -42.88 -16.33
CA PRO A 376 -19.08 -42.21 -15.06
C PRO A 376 -18.27 -42.72 -13.87
N ASP A 377 -17.77 -43.97 -13.92
CA ASP A 377 -16.96 -44.55 -12.85
C ASP A 377 -15.49 -44.09 -12.98
N LEU A 378 -15.18 -42.96 -12.33
CA LEU A 378 -13.86 -42.35 -12.37
C LEU A 378 -12.80 -43.17 -11.63
N GLU A 379 -13.19 -43.96 -10.62
CA GLU A 379 -12.25 -44.76 -9.83
C GLU A 379 -11.76 -46.01 -10.60
N GLN A 380 -12.59 -46.54 -11.49
CA GLN A 380 -12.22 -47.67 -12.37
C GLN A 380 -11.56 -47.25 -13.68
N ALA A 381 -11.43 -45.96 -13.96
CA ALA A 381 -10.77 -45.48 -15.16
C ALA A 381 -9.25 -45.64 -15.04
N ASP A 382 -8.66 -46.55 -15.84
CA ASP A 382 -7.21 -46.80 -15.85
C ASP A 382 -6.37 -45.56 -16.21
N THR A 383 -6.89 -44.69 -17.09
CA THR A 383 -6.28 -43.43 -17.53
C THR A 383 -7.36 -42.43 -17.93
N GLU A 384 -7.09 -41.13 -17.79
CA GLU A 384 -7.94 -40.09 -18.37
C GLU A 384 -8.05 -40.22 -19.90
N ASP A 385 -9.24 -39.96 -20.45
CA ASP A 385 -9.53 -39.99 -21.89
C ASP A 385 -9.39 -38.60 -22.54
N GLY A 386 -9.02 -37.59 -21.76
CA GLY A 386 -8.76 -36.23 -22.20
C GLY A 386 -8.63 -35.25 -21.03
N LYS A 387 -8.47 -33.98 -21.36
CA LYS A 387 -8.46 -32.86 -20.41
C LYS A 387 -9.34 -31.72 -20.90
N LEU A 388 -10.07 -31.12 -19.98
CA LEU A 388 -10.79 -29.88 -20.16
C LEU A 388 -9.97 -28.76 -19.53
N LEU A 389 -9.66 -27.72 -20.29
CA LEU A 389 -8.70 -26.69 -19.89
C LEU A 389 -9.37 -25.50 -19.21
N GLY A 390 -8.60 -24.78 -18.37
CA GLY A 390 -9.06 -23.55 -17.70
C GLY A 390 -9.69 -22.53 -18.65
N GLY A 391 -10.83 -21.99 -18.26
CA GLY A 391 -11.67 -21.06 -19.02
C GLY A 391 -12.62 -21.74 -20.02
N ALA A 392 -12.57 -23.06 -20.19
CA ALA A 392 -13.53 -23.77 -21.03
C ALA A 392 -14.96 -23.69 -20.47
N LYS A 393 -15.93 -23.53 -21.36
CA LYS A 393 -17.36 -23.57 -21.05
C LYS A 393 -17.89 -24.98 -21.28
N ALA A 394 -18.66 -25.51 -20.34
CA ALA A 394 -19.36 -26.78 -20.46
C ALA A 394 -20.79 -26.70 -19.91
N ARG A 395 -21.71 -27.44 -20.52
CA ARG A 395 -23.08 -27.58 -20.03
C ARG A 395 -23.22 -28.88 -19.23
N VAL A 396 -23.82 -28.81 -18.05
CA VAL A 396 -24.06 -29.99 -17.21
C VAL A 396 -25.27 -30.76 -17.74
N VAL A 397 -25.03 -31.95 -18.31
CA VAL A 397 -26.06 -32.80 -18.92
C VAL A 397 -26.77 -33.65 -17.87
N SER A 398 -26.02 -34.21 -16.93
CA SER A 398 -26.51 -35.06 -15.84
C SER A 398 -25.47 -35.14 -14.72
N ARG A 399 -25.92 -35.55 -13.53
CA ARG A 399 -25.07 -35.73 -12.34
C ARG A 399 -25.28 -37.12 -11.75
N GLU A 400 -24.17 -37.77 -11.38
CA GLU A 400 -24.14 -39.05 -10.66
C GLU A 400 -23.18 -38.91 -9.46
N GLY A 401 -23.73 -38.66 -8.27
CA GLY A 401 -22.91 -38.42 -7.08
C GLY A 401 -22.07 -37.14 -7.23
N ASP A 402 -20.74 -37.28 -7.16
CA ASP A 402 -19.77 -36.19 -7.34
C ASP A 402 -19.25 -36.07 -8.78
N THR A 403 -19.82 -36.84 -9.70
CA THR A 403 -19.42 -36.86 -11.11
C THR A 403 -20.49 -36.17 -11.96
N LEU A 404 -20.04 -35.36 -12.91
CA LEU A 404 -20.86 -34.62 -13.84
C LEU A 404 -20.62 -35.13 -15.25
N LYS A 405 -21.71 -35.31 -16.01
CA LYS A 405 -21.63 -35.45 -17.46
C LYS A 405 -21.66 -34.07 -18.08
N LEU A 406 -20.56 -33.68 -18.70
CA LEU A 406 -20.34 -32.37 -19.28
C LEU A 406 -20.48 -32.46 -20.80
N GLU A 407 -21.26 -31.57 -21.38
CA GLU A 407 -21.31 -31.34 -22.82
C GLU A 407 -20.39 -30.17 -23.19
N ILE A 408 -19.44 -30.47 -24.06
CA ILE A 408 -18.41 -29.57 -24.53
C ILE A 408 -18.64 -29.36 -26.02
N THR A 409 -18.77 -28.10 -26.42
CA THR A 409 -18.97 -27.69 -27.80
C THR A 409 -17.80 -26.87 -28.30
N GLY A 410 -17.44 -27.02 -29.56
CA GLY A 410 -16.42 -26.19 -30.19
C GLY A 410 -16.15 -26.60 -31.62
N TRP A 411 -14.90 -26.43 -32.05
CA TRP A 411 -14.44 -26.66 -33.42
C TRP A 411 -13.19 -27.52 -33.44
N GLN A 412 -13.10 -28.39 -34.44
CA GLN A 412 -11.93 -29.22 -34.72
C GLN A 412 -11.47 -29.02 -36.16
N PRO A 413 -10.17 -28.84 -36.41
CA PRO A 413 -9.66 -28.92 -37.78
C PRO A 413 -9.69 -30.37 -38.26
N GLU A 414 -9.93 -30.59 -39.56
CA GLU A 414 -10.09 -31.92 -40.16
C GLU A 414 -8.91 -32.86 -39.83
N ASN A 415 -7.69 -32.31 -39.75
CA ASN A 415 -6.45 -33.04 -39.57
C ASN A 415 -5.92 -33.08 -38.12
N ALA A 416 -6.59 -32.45 -37.14
CA ALA A 416 -6.21 -32.54 -35.73
C ALA A 416 -7.43 -32.74 -34.82
N PRO A 417 -8.01 -33.97 -34.81
CA PRO A 417 -9.23 -34.27 -34.05
C PRO A 417 -9.00 -34.36 -32.54
N SER A 418 -7.75 -34.34 -32.07
CA SER A 418 -7.40 -34.46 -30.64
C SER A 418 -7.54 -33.15 -29.86
N VAL A 419 -7.98 -32.04 -30.48
CA VAL A 419 -8.08 -30.74 -29.81
C VAL A 419 -9.39 -30.06 -30.18
N ILE A 420 -10.19 -29.70 -29.19
CA ILE A 420 -11.37 -28.85 -29.39
C ILE A 420 -10.94 -27.38 -29.17
N TYR A 421 -11.26 -26.54 -30.14
CA TYR A 421 -11.07 -25.10 -30.09
C TYR A 421 -12.40 -24.38 -29.85
N GLN A 422 -12.37 -23.24 -29.17
CA GLN A 422 -13.57 -22.43 -28.93
C GLN A 422 -14.17 -21.86 -30.23
N ALA A 423 -13.32 -21.47 -31.18
CA ALA A 423 -13.72 -20.83 -32.43
C ALA A 423 -12.81 -21.25 -33.60
N LYS A 424 -13.34 -21.20 -34.84
CA LYS A 424 -12.57 -21.47 -36.07
C LYS A 424 -11.42 -20.48 -36.23
N GLY A 425 -10.25 -20.97 -36.62
CA GLY A 425 -9.07 -20.14 -36.88
C GLY A 425 -8.41 -19.54 -35.62
N GLN A 426 -8.99 -19.75 -34.44
CA GLN A 426 -8.49 -19.21 -33.17
C GLN A 426 -7.94 -20.33 -32.28
N ARG A 427 -6.71 -20.17 -31.79
CA ARG A 427 -5.99 -21.15 -30.96
C ARG A 427 -6.38 -21.04 -29.48
N VAL A 428 -7.68 -20.90 -29.22
CA VAL A 428 -8.28 -20.96 -27.88
C VAL A 428 -8.71 -22.40 -27.63
N ILE A 429 -7.85 -23.17 -26.97
CA ILE A 429 -8.07 -24.60 -26.75
C ILE A 429 -8.99 -24.79 -25.55
N VAL A 430 -10.11 -25.46 -25.75
CA VAL A 430 -11.05 -25.80 -24.66
C VAL A 430 -10.79 -27.21 -24.12
N ALA A 431 -10.44 -28.17 -24.98
CA ALA A 431 -10.17 -29.54 -24.57
C ALA A 431 -9.05 -30.19 -25.40
N ALA A 432 -8.28 -31.06 -24.75
CA ALA A 432 -7.35 -31.99 -25.40
C ALA A 432 -7.89 -33.42 -25.20
N LEU A 433 -8.04 -34.18 -26.28
CA LEU A 433 -8.73 -35.46 -26.28
C LEU A 433 -7.75 -36.61 -26.54
N GLY A 434 -7.90 -37.69 -25.80
CA GLY A 434 -7.33 -39.00 -26.12
C GLY A 434 -8.22 -39.78 -27.11
N ASP A 435 -7.71 -40.91 -27.60
CA ASP A 435 -8.34 -41.66 -28.69
C ASP A 435 -9.80 -42.06 -28.42
N LYS A 436 -10.14 -42.40 -27.16
CA LYS A 436 -11.52 -42.75 -26.79
C LYS A 436 -12.46 -41.55 -26.89
N ALA A 437 -12.09 -40.41 -26.32
CA ALA A 437 -12.90 -39.19 -26.40
C ALA A 437 -13.02 -38.67 -27.84
N VAL A 438 -11.98 -38.85 -28.67
CA VAL A 438 -12.05 -38.56 -30.12
C VAL A 438 -13.10 -39.44 -30.81
N ALA A 439 -13.15 -40.73 -30.49
CA ALA A 439 -14.12 -41.66 -31.07
C ALA A 439 -15.57 -41.35 -30.66
N GLU A 440 -15.78 -40.78 -29.47
CA GLU A 440 -17.10 -40.39 -28.96
C GLU A 440 -17.54 -38.97 -29.37
N SER A 441 -16.63 -38.21 -29.98
CA SER A 441 -16.91 -36.84 -30.44
C SER A 441 -17.83 -36.84 -31.66
N GLN A 442 -18.94 -36.09 -31.57
CA GLN A 442 -19.88 -35.90 -32.67
C GLN A 442 -19.45 -34.70 -33.50
N ARG A 443 -19.02 -34.95 -34.74
CA ARG A 443 -18.55 -33.91 -35.67
C ARG A 443 -19.61 -33.62 -36.74
N GLY A 444 -19.90 -32.33 -36.93
CA GLY A 444 -20.83 -31.86 -37.95
C GLY A 444 -20.22 -31.77 -39.36
N GLU A 445 -20.88 -31.00 -40.21
CA GLU A 445 -20.44 -30.75 -41.59
C GLU A 445 -19.15 -29.93 -41.64
N THR A 446 -18.37 -30.15 -42.70
CA THR A 446 -17.11 -29.43 -42.90
C THR A 446 -17.37 -28.02 -43.41
N GLU A 447 -16.74 -27.05 -42.75
CA GLU A 447 -16.73 -25.64 -43.14
C GLU A 447 -15.30 -25.20 -43.50
N ILE A 448 -15.17 -24.39 -44.55
CA ILE A 448 -13.88 -23.86 -45.00
C ILE A 448 -13.70 -22.47 -44.41
N ASP A 449 -12.60 -22.26 -43.69
CA ASP A 449 -12.18 -20.93 -43.24
C ASP A 449 -11.64 -20.13 -44.44
N THR A 450 -12.34 -19.05 -44.78
CA THR A 450 -12.03 -18.20 -45.94
C THR A 450 -10.69 -17.47 -45.83
N ASN A 451 -10.12 -17.37 -44.62
CA ASN A 451 -8.86 -16.68 -44.39
C ASN A 451 -7.64 -17.60 -44.49
N THR A 452 -7.84 -18.91 -44.27
CA THR A 452 -6.73 -19.88 -44.14
C THR A 452 -6.85 -21.09 -45.08
N ASP A 453 -7.98 -21.22 -45.80
CA ASP A 453 -8.38 -22.40 -46.58
C ASP A 453 -8.41 -23.71 -45.77
N GLN A 454 -8.39 -23.61 -44.44
CA GLN A 454 -8.45 -24.77 -43.55
C GLN A 454 -9.88 -25.28 -43.41
N GLN A 455 -10.02 -26.60 -43.33
CA GLN A 455 -11.29 -27.28 -43.10
C GLN A 455 -11.50 -27.49 -41.60
N TRP A 456 -12.63 -27.03 -41.10
CA TRP A 456 -13.06 -27.11 -39.71
C TRP A 456 -14.41 -27.81 -39.61
N ARG A 457 -14.66 -28.50 -38.51
CA ARG A 457 -15.96 -29.08 -38.18
C ARG A 457 -16.42 -28.62 -36.81
N PRO A 458 -17.70 -28.26 -36.63
CA PRO A 458 -18.24 -28.12 -35.30
C PRO A 458 -18.25 -29.49 -34.63
N VAL A 459 -17.93 -29.53 -33.34
CA VAL A 459 -17.85 -30.77 -32.56
C VAL A 459 -18.61 -30.62 -31.25
N THR A 460 -19.32 -31.67 -30.87
CA THR A 460 -19.93 -31.83 -29.56
C THR A 460 -19.41 -33.12 -28.92
N LEU A 461 -18.94 -33.03 -27.68
CA LEU A 461 -18.48 -34.16 -26.89
C LEU A 461 -19.25 -34.17 -25.57
N GLN A 462 -19.79 -35.33 -25.18
CA GLN A 462 -20.27 -35.55 -23.82
C GLN A 462 -19.29 -36.46 -23.09
N ALA A 463 -18.68 -35.96 -22.02
CA ALA A 463 -17.70 -36.69 -21.24
C ALA A 463 -17.94 -36.47 -19.74
N TRP A 464 -17.47 -37.39 -18.92
CA TRP A 464 -17.59 -37.35 -17.47
C TRP A 464 -16.37 -36.67 -16.84
N SER A 465 -16.59 -35.94 -15.75
CA SER A 465 -15.54 -35.33 -14.92
C SER A 465 -16.08 -35.12 -13.51
N ASP A 466 -15.22 -34.94 -12.51
CA ASP A 466 -15.65 -34.60 -11.15
C ASP A 466 -16.20 -33.16 -11.09
N ALA A 467 -16.97 -32.84 -10.05
CA ALA A 467 -17.59 -31.53 -9.89
C ALA A 467 -16.65 -30.42 -9.35
N ASN A 468 -15.39 -30.72 -9.00
CA ASN A 468 -14.44 -29.73 -8.49
C ASN A 468 -13.88 -28.86 -9.61
N ASP A 469 -13.23 -27.75 -9.25
CA ASP A 469 -12.54 -26.86 -10.20
C ASP A 469 -13.45 -26.28 -11.30
N LEU A 470 -14.73 -26.12 -10.97
CA LEU A 470 -15.75 -25.48 -11.80
C LEU A 470 -16.27 -24.23 -11.11
N ASN A 471 -16.69 -23.24 -11.90
CA ASN A 471 -17.36 -22.04 -11.44
C ASN A 471 -18.62 -21.78 -12.28
N LEU A 472 -19.73 -21.41 -11.64
CA LEU A 472 -20.99 -21.03 -12.30
C LEU A 472 -20.99 -19.58 -12.82
N ASN A 473 -20.01 -18.78 -12.41
CA ASN A 473 -19.85 -17.37 -12.75
C ASN A 473 -18.56 -17.12 -13.54
N GLN A 474 -18.71 -16.82 -14.83
CA GLN A 474 -17.57 -16.52 -15.69
C GLN A 474 -16.84 -15.22 -15.30
N GLU A 475 -17.59 -14.23 -14.80
CA GLU A 475 -17.04 -12.92 -14.44
C GLU A 475 -16.06 -13.02 -13.27
N GLU A 476 -16.27 -13.98 -12.35
CA GLU A 476 -15.32 -14.27 -11.28
C GLU A 476 -13.98 -14.80 -11.81
N LEU A 477 -14.02 -15.72 -12.78
CA LEU A 477 -12.81 -16.25 -13.43
C LEU A 477 -12.07 -15.15 -14.21
N TRP A 478 -12.80 -14.27 -14.90
CA TRP A 478 -12.21 -13.14 -15.63
C TRP A 478 -11.65 -12.08 -14.70
N SER A 479 -12.35 -11.77 -13.60
CA SER A 479 -11.85 -10.85 -12.57
C SER A 479 -10.58 -11.38 -11.93
N TYR A 480 -10.54 -12.67 -11.58
CA TYR A 480 -9.34 -13.33 -11.08
C TYR A 480 -8.18 -13.24 -12.08
N SER A 481 -8.43 -13.61 -13.34
CA SER A 481 -7.40 -13.64 -14.39
C SER A 481 -6.85 -12.25 -14.70
N LYS A 482 -7.73 -11.25 -14.76
CA LYS A 482 -7.38 -9.84 -14.93
C LYS A 482 -6.49 -9.35 -13.78
N ASN A 483 -6.91 -9.60 -12.54
CA ASN A 483 -6.14 -9.22 -11.37
C ASN A 483 -4.78 -9.92 -11.32
N ALA A 484 -4.73 -11.22 -11.62
CA ALA A 484 -3.49 -11.98 -11.65
C ALA A 484 -2.52 -11.45 -12.73
N TYR A 485 -3.03 -11.17 -13.93
CA TYR A 485 -2.28 -10.54 -15.02
C TYR A 485 -1.76 -9.15 -14.62
N GLN A 486 -2.65 -8.29 -14.12
CA GLN A 486 -2.30 -6.92 -13.76
C GLN A 486 -1.28 -6.85 -12.63
N ASN A 487 -1.49 -7.62 -11.56
CA ASN A 487 -0.64 -7.58 -10.38
C ASN A 487 0.74 -8.19 -10.64
N SER A 488 0.81 -9.22 -11.47
CA SER A 488 2.06 -9.92 -11.72
C SER A 488 2.92 -9.20 -12.76
N CYS A 489 2.31 -8.67 -13.82
CA CYS A 489 3.05 -8.11 -14.96
C CYS A 489 3.36 -6.61 -14.81
N SER A 490 2.55 -5.84 -14.05
CA SER A 490 2.76 -4.39 -13.86
C SER A 490 4.04 -4.07 -13.07
N SER A 491 4.56 -5.04 -12.33
CA SER A 491 5.84 -4.94 -11.62
C SER A 491 7.06 -4.78 -12.56
N CYS A 492 6.95 -5.24 -13.81
CA CYS A 492 8.07 -5.26 -14.75
C CYS A 492 7.97 -4.18 -15.83
N HIS A 493 6.76 -3.87 -16.32
CA HIS A 493 6.53 -2.90 -17.39
C HIS A 493 5.08 -2.38 -17.37
N SER A 494 4.83 -1.30 -18.10
CA SER A 494 3.45 -0.91 -18.43
C SER A 494 2.78 -2.02 -19.23
N LEU A 495 1.58 -2.42 -18.85
CA LEU A 495 0.84 -3.49 -19.49
C LEU A 495 0.36 -3.05 -20.88
N SER A 496 0.34 -3.98 -21.83
CA SER A 496 -0.38 -3.79 -23.08
C SER A 496 -1.88 -3.95 -22.82
N ASP A 497 -2.70 -3.18 -23.52
CA ASP A 497 -4.15 -3.39 -23.52
C ASP A 497 -4.49 -4.80 -24.03
N GLU A 498 -5.53 -5.41 -23.47
CA GLU A 498 -5.95 -6.78 -23.76
C GLU A 498 -6.37 -6.99 -25.23
N ASP A 499 -6.88 -5.94 -25.86
CA ASP A 499 -7.31 -5.89 -27.26
C ASP A 499 -6.16 -5.54 -28.23
N HIS A 500 -4.94 -5.38 -27.74
CA HIS A 500 -3.78 -5.02 -28.57
C HIS A 500 -3.37 -6.16 -29.51
N TYR A 501 -3.40 -7.40 -29.01
CA TYR A 501 -3.01 -8.61 -29.73
C TYR A 501 -4.23 -9.44 -30.14
N THR A 502 -4.06 -10.28 -31.17
CA THR A 502 -5.05 -11.33 -31.49
C THR A 502 -4.97 -12.50 -30.51
N ALA A 503 -6.03 -13.31 -30.42
CA ALA A 503 -6.05 -14.51 -29.58
C ALA A 503 -4.88 -15.46 -29.89
N ASN A 504 -4.49 -15.54 -31.17
CA ASN A 504 -3.35 -16.33 -31.62
C ASN A 504 -2.00 -15.74 -31.21
N GLN A 505 -1.87 -14.41 -31.19
CA GLN A 505 -0.65 -13.72 -30.79
C GLN A 505 -0.40 -13.83 -29.28
N TRP A 506 -1.46 -13.75 -28.46
CA TRP A 506 -1.36 -13.85 -27.00
C TRP A 506 -0.66 -15.12 -26.52
N VAL A 507 -0.78 -16.24 -27.25
CA VAL A 507 -0.09 -17.49 -26.94
C VAL A 507 1.43 -17.30 -26.87
N GLY A 508 2.01 -16.62 -27.87
CA GLY A 508 3.45 -16.38 -27.92
C GLY A 508 3.89 -15.28 -26.95
N THR A 509 3.10 -14.20 -26.88
CA THR A 509 3.38 -13.06 -25.99
C THR A 509 3.46 -13.53 -24.53
N LEU A 510 2.41 -14.19 -24.02
CA LEU A 510 2.36 -14.65 -22.64
C LEU A 510 3.39 -15.77 -22.38
N ALA A 511 3.61 -16.68 -23.33
CA ALA A 511 4.61 -17.75 -23.17
C ALA A 511 6.03 -17.21 -23.00
N SER A 512 6.37 -16.09 -23.65
CA SER A 512 7.68 -15.45 -23.50
C SER A 512 7.94 -14.91 -22.08
N MET A 513 6.85 -14.66 -21.33
CA MET A 513 6.87 -14.11 -19.98
C MET A 513 6.76 -15.19 -18.91
N LYS A 514 6.21 -16.38 -19.23
CA LYS A 514 5.92 -17.46 -18.27
C LYS A 514 7.08 -17.76 -17.30
N ARG A 515 8.32 -17.82 -17.79
CA ARG A 515 9.51 -18.13 -16.97
C ARG A 515 9.90 -17.06 -15.95
N PHE A 516 9.33 -15.86 -16.08
CA PHE A 516 9.57 -14.73 -15.18
C PHE A 516 8.42 -14.53 -14.19
N THR A 517 7.40 -15.40 -14.23
CA THR A 517 6.24 -15.37 -13.34
C THR A 517 6.27 -16.59 -12.42
N SER A 518 5.60 -16.48 -11.27
CA SER A 518 5.38 -17.59 -10.34
C SER A 518 4.12 -18.39 -10.64
N PHE A 519 3.47 -18.16 -11.79
CA PHE A 519 2.22 -18.83 -12.14
C PHE A 519 2.39 -20.34 -12.28
N ASN A 520 1.47 -21.09 -11.69
CA ASN A 520 1.29 -22.49 -12.00
C ASN A 520 0.62 -22.65 -13.38
N ASP A 521 0.46 -23.90 -13.84
CA ASP A 521 -0.08 -24.16 -15.17
C ASP A 521 -1.55 -23.75 -15.33
N ASP A 522 -2.38 -23.84 -14.29
CA ASP A 522 -3.80 -23.47 -14.32
C ASP A 522 -3.99 -21.95 -14.28
N GLU A 523 -3.24 -21.25 -13.42
CA GLU A 523 -3.19 -19.78 -13.39
C GLU A 523 -2.79 -19.22 -14.76
N TYR A 524 -1.70 -19.75 -15.32
CA TYR A 524 -1.24 -19.38 -16.65
C TYR A 524 -2.33 -19.62 -17.72
N ARG A 525 -3.06 -20.74 -17.61
CA ARG A 525 -4.13 -21.10 -18.56
C ARG A 525 -5.33 -20.18 -18.47
N LEU A 526 -5.78 -19.86 -17.25
CA LEU A 526 -6.87 -18.91 -17.05
C LEU A 526 -6.52 -17.52 -17.55
N ILE A 527 -5.30 -17.03 -17.24
CA ILE A 527 -4.82 -15.74 -17.74
C ILE A 527 -4.77 -15.74 -19.27
N LEU A 528 -4.22 -16.79 -19.87
CA LEU A 528 -4.19 -16.91 -21.33
C LEU A 528 -5.61 -16.92 -21.91
N SER A 529 -6.52 -17.70 -21.33
CA SER A 529 -7.91 -17.80 -21.78
C SER A 529 -8.63 -16.45 -21.68
N TYR A 530 -8.42 -15.71 -20.58
CA TYR A 530 -8.91 -14.34 -20.41
C TYR A 530 -8.40 -13.42 -21.52
N LEU A 531 -7.08 -13.35 -21.71
CA LEU A 531 -6.45 -12.49 -22.72
C LEU A 531 -6.90 -12.85 -24.14
N GLN A 532 -7.08 -14.13 -24.42
CA GLN A 532 -7.60 -14.60 -25.71
C GLN A 532 -9.07 -14.20 -25.91
N ASN A 533 -9.92 -14.31 -24.89
CA ASN A 533 -11.35 -13.94 -24.97
C ASN A 533 -11.58 -12.41 -24.98
N HIS A 534 -10.59 -11.61 -24.57
CA HIS A 534 -10.60 -10.14 -24.62
C HIS A 534 -9.69 -9.58 -25.70
N SER A 535 -9.22 -10.45 -26.61
CA SER A 535 -8.32 -10.08 -27.70
C SER A 535 -9.03 -9.32 -28.82
N LYS A 536 -8.23 -8.70 -29.67
CA LYS A 536 -8.69 -7.89 -30.81
C LYS A 536 -9.74 -8.56 -31.70
N ASP A 537 -9.62 -9.87 -31.88
CA ASP A 537 -10.36 -10.66 -32.87
C ASP A 537 -11.34 -11.67 -32.25
N LEU A 538 -11.52 -11.64 -30.92
CA LEU A 538 -12.55 -12.41 -30.21
C LEU A 538 -13.41 -11.57 -29.25
N GLY A 539 -13.09 -10.28 -29.03
CA GLY A 539 -13.64 -9.41 -27.97
C GLY A 539 -15.16 -9.48 -27.73
N SER A 540 -15.59 -8.91 -26.58
CA SER A 540 -16.87 -9.10 -25.86
C SER A 540 -18.19 -9.14 -26.64
N ASP A 541 -18.22 -8.79 -27.92
CA ASP A 541 -19.39 -8.66 -28.79
C ASP A 541 -19.35 -9.56 -30.04
N SER A 542 -18.40 -10.48 -30.17
CA SER A 542 -18.41 -11.42 -31.30
C SER A 542 -19.48 -12.50 -31.11
N ASP A 543 -20.17 -12.85 -32.20
CA ASP A 543 -21.30 -13.79 -32.38
C ASP A 543 -21.06 -15.24 -31.85
N ILE A 544 -20.70 -15.42 -30.57
CA ILE A 544 -20.32 -16.72 -29.99
C ILE A 544 -21.56 -17.49 -29.46
N ASN A 545 -22.78 -16.94 -29.61
CA ASN A 545 -23.99 -17.43 -28.92
C ASN A 545 -25.18 -17.85 -29.82
N GLN A 546 -24.99 -18.16 -31.11
CA GLN A 546 -26.06 -18.79 -31.88
C GLN A 546 -26.01 -20.32 -31.71
N PRO A 547 -27.05 -20.98 -31.16
CA PRO A 547 -27.18 -22.43 -31.29
C PRO A 547 -27.23 -22.78 -32.78
N VAL A 548 -26.61 -23.90 -33.17
CA VAL A 548 -26.70 -24.43 -34.54
C VAL A 548 -28.18 -24.72 -34.83
N VAL A 549 -28.85 -23.82 -35.55
CA VAL A 549 -30.25 -24.01 -35.95
C VAL A 549 -30.27 -25.01 -37.10
N GLU A 550 -30.94 -26.14 -36.85
CA GLU A 550 -31.24 -27.19 -37.81
C GLU A 550 -32.09 -26.60 -38.95
N HIS A 551 -31.52 -26.46 -40.16
CA HIS A 551 -32.28 -26.01 -41.32
C HIS A 551 -33.22 -27.13 -41.80
N ALA A 552 -34.45 -27.13 -41.27
CA ALA A 552 -35.58 -27.82 -41.86
C ALA A 552 -35.90 -27.20 -43.23
N SER A 553 -36.05 -28.07 -44.22
CA SER A 553 -36.41 -27.76 -45.60
C SER A 553 -37.80 -27.11 -45.72
N GLU A 554 -37.89 -25.85 -46.15
CA GLU A 554 -39.15 -25.29 -46.64
C GLU A 554 -38.94 -24.44 -47.92
N GLY A 555 -39.42 -25.00 -49.03
CA GLY A 555 -40.33 -24.34 -49.97
C GLY A 555 -39.91 -23.05 -50.67
N VAL A 556 -39.52 -23.18 -51.94
CA VAL A 556 -39.53 -22.10 -52.93
C VAL A 556 -40.97 -21.66 -53.23
N PRO A 557 -41.32 -20.36 -53.19
CA PRO A 557 -42.48 -19.82 -53.90
C PRO A 557 -42.07 -19.27 -55.28
N GLN A 558 -43.01 -19.42 -56.22
CA GLN A 558 -42.91 -19.27 -57.68
C GLN A 558 -42.32 -17.96 -58.21
#